data_AF-A0A2V7NZP3-F1
#
_entry.id   AF-A0A2V7NZP3-F1
#
_cell.length_a   1.000
_cell.length_b   1.000
_cell.length_c   1.000
_cell.angle_alpha   90.00
_cell.angle_beta   90.00
_cell.angle_gamma   90.00
#
_symmetry.space_group_name_H-M   'P 1'
#
loop_
_entity.id
_entity.type
_entity.pdbx_description
1 polymer ?
#
loop_
_entity_poly.entity_id
_entity_poly.type
_entity_poly.pdbx_seq_one_letter_code
_entity_poly.pdbx_strand_id
1 'polypeptide(L)'
;ESLRVRAELMQVDAARLVAAAERGRERVARASQTLRTVGEEVRATASTVAGLSGMSERIGVFAQTIARIARQTHLLALNAAIEAARAEQHGEGFAVVANEVRTLAAEAGKSAREVAELVSDLRTGIDAAARAMQSGEGKVRDIGAVAAEADGALQELHQGVQLIGDLVNATAEVSRSQAQRLASLAQSLQQVAATSAASSESANGAAASTQAQITSMGDLTVTSQQLAQLAERLRSSIARFSVLSREHQTAERRADAAAD
;
A
#
# COMPACT_ATOMS: atom_id res chain seq x y z
N GLU A 1 10.70 1.20 -24.66
CA GLU A 1 11.81 1.54 -23.74
C GLU A 1 11.31 2.23 -22.46
N SER A 2 10.59 3.36 -22.57
CA SER A 2 10.02 4.10 -21.43
C SER A 2 9.27 3.25 -20.38
N LEU A 3 8.31 2.41 -20.81
CA LEU A 3 7.53 1.57 -19.87
C LEU A 3 8.38 0.52 -19.12
N ARG A 4 9.41 -0.03 -19.76
CA ARG A 4 10.27 -1.05 -19.14
C ARG A 4 11.14 -0.43 -18.06
N VAL A 5 11.78 0.70 -18.36
CA VAL A 5 12.57 1.46 -17.38
C VAL A 5 11.69 1.91 -16.21
N ARG A 6 10.45 2.33 -16.49
CA ARG A 6 9.51 2.75 -15.45
C ARG A 6 9.07 1.59 -14.55
N ALA A 7 8.88 0.40 -15.11
CA ALA A 7 8.57 -0.82 -14.36
C ALA A 7 9.76 -1.27 -13.48
N GLU A 8 10.98 -1.24 -14.01
CA GLU A 8 12.21 -1.54 -13.25
C GLU A 8 12.39 -0.56 -12.07
N LEU A 9 12.17 0.74 -12.29
CA LEU A 9 12.21 1.74 -11.21
C LEU A 9 11.13 1.49 -10.14
N MET A 10 9.89 1.18 -10.55
CA MET A 10 8.83 0.83 -9.61
C MET A 10 9.15 -0.42 -8.78
N GLN A 11 9.78 -1.43 -9.38
CA GLN A 11 10.19 -2.63 -8.62
C GLN A 11 11.26 -2.30 -7.58
N VAL A 12 12.25 -1.46 -7.94
CA VAL A 12 13.29 -1.02 -7.00
C VAL A 12 12.69 -0.21 -5.86
N ASP A 13 11.77 0.71 -6.15
CA ASP A 13 11.10 1.53 -5.13
C ASP A 13 10.17 0.70 -4.24
N ALA A 14 9.43 -0.26 -4.81
CA ALA A 14 8.64 -1.22 -4.05
C ALA A 14 9.53 -2.05 -3.09
N ALA A 15 10.65 -2.59 -3.58
CA ALA A 15 11.59 -3.33 -2.74
C ALA A 15 12.17 -2.47 -1.61
N ARG A 16 12.48 -1.20 -1.88
CA ARG A 16 12.93 -0.25 -0.86
C ARG A 16 11.86 0.02 0.20
N LEU A 17 10.60 0.17 -0.22
CA LEU A 17 9.46 0.36 0.68
C LEU A 17 9.20 -0.88 1.55
N VAL A 18 9.25 -2.09 0.98
CA VAL A 18 9.16 -3.35 1.77
C VAL A 18 10.27 -3.39 2.80
N ALA A 19 11.51 -3.15 2.40
CA ALA A 19 12.64 -3.16 3.34
C ALA A 19 12.52 -2.08 4.42
N ALA A 20 11.94 -0.91 4.09
CA ALA A 20 11.67 0.14 5.07
C ALA A 20 10.55 -0.26 6.04
N ALA A 21 9.47 -0.89 5.55
CA ALA A 21 8.38 -1.40 6.37
C ALA A 21 8.87 -2.50 7.33
N GLU A 22 9.67 -3.45 6.86
CA GLU A 22 10.27 -4.50 7.70
C GLU A 22 11.16 -3.93 8.80
N ARG A 23 12.04 -2.98 8.47
CA ARG A 23 12.84 -2.26 9.47
C ARG A 23 11.97 -1.50 10.46
N GLY A 24 10.86 -0.92 9.99
CA GLY A 24 9.85 -0.26 10.83
C GLY A 24 9.24 -1.25 11.82
N ARG A 25 8.80 -2.42 11.34
CA ARG A 25 8.20 -3.47 12.18
C ARG A 25 9.16 -3.98 13.22
N GLU A 26 10.41 -4.23 12.84
CA GLU A 26 11.45 -4.68 13.78
C GLU A 26 11.69 -3.65 14.89
N ARG A 27 11.69 -2.35 14.56
CA ARG A 27 11.80 -1.26 15.54
C ARG A 27 10.58 -1.19 16.46
N VAL A 28 9.38 -1.32 15.92
CA VAL A 28 8.12 -1.33 16.70
C VAL A 28 8.05 -2.56 17.61
N ALA A 29 8.46 -3.74 17.12
CA ALA A 29 8.53 -4.96 17.91
C ALA A 29 9.52 -4.84 19.07
N ARG A 30 10.72 -4.29 18.81
CA ARG A 30 11.69 -3.99 19.86
C ARG A 30 11.15 -2.99 20.88
N ALA A 31 10.54 -1.90 20.42
CA ALA A 31 9.91 -0.91 21.31
C ALA A 31 8.81 -1.54 22.18
N SER A 32 7.98 -2.41 21.60
CA SER A 32 6.93 -3.13 22.30
C SER A 32 7.49 -4.09 23.36
N GLN A 33 8.61 -4.75 23.07
CA GLN A 33 9.30 -5.60 24.05
C GLN A 33 9.87 -4.77 25.19
N THR A 34 10.55 -3.66 24.89
CA THR A 34 11.06 -2.73 25.91
C THR A 34 9.92 -2.21 26.80
N LEU A 35 8.77 -1.85 26.22
CA LEU A 35 7.60 -1.39 26.98
C LEU A 35 7.03 -2.46 27.91
N ARG A 36 7.06 -3.75 27.51
CA ARG A 36 6.69 -4.83 28.41
C ARG A 36 7.62 -4.91 29.62
N THR A 37 8.94 -4.86 29.39
CA THR A 37 9.93 -4.87 30.47
C THR A 37 9.76 -3.65 31.38
N VAL A 38 9.59 -2.45 30.83
CA VAL A 38 9.31 -1.25 31.62
C VAL A 38 8.01 -1.41 32.43
N GLY A 39 6.96 -1.99 31.84
CA GLY A 39 5.71 -2.26 32.55
C GLY A 39 5.86 -3.26 33.70
N GLU A 40 6.76 -4.24 33.59
CA GLU A 40 7.11 -5.16 34.67
C GLU A 40 7.90 -4.46 35.77
N GLU A 41 8.88 -3.62 35.40
CA GLU A 41 9.67 -2.83 36.36
C GLU A 41 8.79 -1.84 37.15
N VAL A 42 7.84 -1.18 36.48
CA VAL A 42 6.85 -0.29 37.13
C VAL A 42 5.99 -1.07 38.12
N ARG A 43 5.50 -2.27 37.74
CA ARG A 43 4.72 -3.14 38.65
C ARG A 43 5.55 -3.63 39.84
N ALA A 44 6.80 -4.02 39.62
CA ALA A 44 7.71 -4.42 40.70
C ALA A 44 7.98 -3.25 41.67
N THR A 45 8.17 -2.05 41.12
CA THR A 45 8.37 -0.83 41.91
C THR A 45 7.12 -0.49 42.71
N ALA A 46 5.93 -0.58 42.11
CA ALA A 46 4.66 -0.37 42.79
C ALA A 46 4.47 -1.34 43.97
N SER A 47 4.85 -2.61 43.80
CA SER A 47 4.83 -3.60 44.89
C SER A 47 5.78 -3.22 46.04
N THR A 48 6.98 -2.74 45.72
CA THR A 48 7.95 -2.28 46.72
C THR A 48 7.42 -1.06 47.49
N VAL A 49 6.83 -0.09 46.79
CA VAL A 49 6.20 1.10 47.40
C VAL A 49 5.03 0.71 48.29
N ALA A 50 4.20 -0.26 47.89
CA ALA A 50 3.14 -0.79 48.73
C ALA A 50 3.68 -1.44 50.02
N GLY A 51 4.79 -2.19 49.92
CA GLY A 51 5.49 -2.74 51.08
C GLY A 51 6.01 -1.67 52.04
N LEU A 52 6.59 -0.59 51.51
CA LEU A 52 7.04 0.56 52.30
C LEU A 52 5.88 1.24 53.03
N SER A 53 4.70 1.34 52.40
CA SER A 53 3.50 1.89 53.05
C SER A 53 3.14 1.12 54.32
N GLY A 54 3.08 -0.22 54.23
CA GLY A 54 2.79 -1.08 55.38
C GLY A 54 3.88 -1.04 56.46
N MET A 55 5.17 -0.91 56.09
CA MET A 55 6.25 -0.71 57.06
C MET A 55 6.12 0.63 57.78
N SER A 56 5.83 1.71 57.05
CA SER A 56 5.66 3.05 57.60
C SER A 56 4.49 3.10 58.60
N GLU A 57 3.37 2.45 58.27
CA GLU A 57 2.22 2.30 59.18
C GLU A 57 2.61 1.60 60.49
N ARG A 58 3.35 0.49 60.41
CA ARG A 58 3.84 -0.22 61.60
C ARG A 58 4.74 0.66 62.46
N ILE A 59 5.68 1.40 61.86
CA ILE A 59 6.56 2.33 62.59
C ILE A 59 5.73 3.42 63.27
N GLY A 60 4.71 3.95 62.61
CA GLY A 60 3.80 4.93 63.20
C GLY A 60 3.08 4.40 64.45
N VAL A 61 2.58 3.17 64.42
CA VAL A 61 1.97 2.49 65.58
C VAL A 61 2.99 2.29 66.71
N PHE A 62 4.23 1.92 66.39
CA PHE A 62 5.31 1.82 67.39
C PHE A 62 5.63 3.17 68.03
N ALA A 63 5.77 4.23 67.24
CA ALA A 63 6.04 5.58 67.75
C ALA A 63 4.92 6.06 68.69
N GLN A 64 3.65 5.83 68.33
CA GLN A 64 2.51 6.13 69.22
C GLN A 64 2.54 5.30 70.52
N THR A 65 2.93 4.04 70.44
CA THR A 65 3.07 3.16 71.61
C THR A 65 4.17 3.65 72.55
N ILE A 66 5.34 4.02 72.02
CA ILE A 66 6.44 4.60 72.80
C ILE A 66 6.00 5.91 73.45
N ALA A 67 5.32 6.79 72.70
CA ALA A 67 4.79 8.04 73.25
C ALA A 67 3.80 7.78 74.40
N ARG A 68 2.98 6.73 74.32
CA ARG A 68 2.08 6.30 75.40
C ARG A 68 2.84 5.78 76.62
N ILE A 69 3.85 4.92 76.41
CA ILE A 69 4.71 4.39 77.49
C ILE A 69 5.43 5.55 78.19
N ALA A 70 6.05 6.45 77.42
CA ALA A 70 6.73 7.64 77.93
C ALA A 70 5.82 8.50 78.81
N ARG A 71 4.57 8.76 78.39
CA ARG A 71 3.58 9.48 79.21
C ARG A 71 3.25 8.74 80.51
N GLN A 72 3.08 7.43 80.46
CA GLN A 72 2.80 6.62 81.65
C GLN A 72 3.99 6.60 82.62
N THR A 73 5.22 6.44 82.11
CA THR A 73 6.45 6.51 82.90
C THR A 73 6.64 7.89 83.52
N HIS A 74 6.32 8.96 82.78
CA HIS A 74 6.38 10.32 83.30
C HIS A 74 5.42 10.52 84.49
N LEU A 75 4.20 9.98 84.42
CA LEU A 75 3.24 10.02 85.53
C LEU A 75 3.67 9.15 86.72
N LEU A 76 4.23 7.97 86.47
CA LEU A 76 4.78 7.10 87.52
C LEU A 76 5.95 7.78 88.25
N ALA A 77 6.86 8.39 87.49
CA ALA A 77 8.01 9.12 88.04
C ALA A 77 7.58 10.35 88.83
N LEU A 78 6.54 11.05 88.38
CA LEU A 78 5.94 12.16 89.13
C LEU A 78 5.37 11.68 90.48
N ASN A 79 4.61 10.59 90.48
CA ASN A 79 4.07 10.01 91.72
C ASN A 79 5.19 9.57 92.67
N ALA A 80 6.27 8.97 92.14
CA ALA A 80 7.43 8.58 92.93
C ALA A 80 8.17 9.80 93.52
N ALA A 81 8.29 10.91 92.76
CA ALA A 81 8.89 12.14 93.25
C ALA A 81 8.06 12.78 94.36
N ILE A 82 6.72 12.73 94.26
CA ILE A 82 5.80 13.19 95.30
C ILE A 82 5.96 12.35 96.58
N GLU A 83 6.00 11.02 96.46
CA GLU A 83 6.13 10.15 97.64
C GLU A 83 7.52 10.24 98.28
N ALA A 84 8.57 10.44 97.47
CA ALA A 84 9.93 10.69 97.95
C ALA A 84 10.02 12.00 98.75
N ALA A 85 9.36 13.07 98.29
CA ALA A 85 9.27 14.33 99.05
C ALA A 85 8.52 14.15 100.38
N ARG A 86 7.59 13.18 100.44
CA ARG A 86 6.79 12.84 101.63
C ARG A 86 7.57 12.07 102.69
N ALA A 87 8.63 11.37 102.31
CA ALA A 87 9.52 10.61 103.20
C ALA A 87 10.64 11.48 103.82
N GLU A 88 10.63 12.79 103.58
CA GLU A 88 11.58 13.78 104.10
C GLU A 88 13.05 13.32 103.93
N GLN A 89 13.82 13.22 105.03
CA GLN A 89 15.25 12.87 105.00
C GLN A 89 15.54 11.46 104.44
N HIS A 90 14.58 10.54 104.51
CA HIS A 90 14.75 9.18 103.98
C HIS A 90 14.47 9.09 102.47
N GLY A 91 13.88 10.13 101.87
CA GLY A 91 13.45 10.16 100.48
C GLY A 91 14.37 10.91 99.51
N GLU A 92 15.37 11.66 99.98
CA GLU A 92 16.19 12.54 99.12
C GLU A 92 16.83 11.80 97.93
N GLY A 93 17.45 10.63 98.16
CA GLY A 93 18.04 9.83 97.08
C GLY A 93 17.01 9.31 96.07
N PHE A 94 15.81 8.94 96.55
CA PHE A 94 14.70 8.51 95.68
C PHE A 94 14.11 9.68 94.88
N ALA A 95 14.07 10.89 95.44
CA ALA A 95 13.57 12.08 94.76
C ALA A 95 14.45 12.46 93.57
N VAL A 96 15.78 12.32 93.68
CA VAL A 96 16.73 12.55 92.59
C VAL A 96 16.48 11.55 91.45
N VAL A 97 16.39 10.25 91.76
CA VAL A 97 16.13 9.22 90.75
C VAL A 97 14.77 9.42 90.08
N ALA A 98 13.72 9.73 90.84
CA ALA A 98 12.39 9.97 90.30
C ALA A 98 12.36 11.17 89.33
N ASN A 99 13.07 12.26 89.66
CA ASN A 99 13.21 13.40 88.74
C ASN A 99 13.99 13.05 87.47
N GLU A 100 15.05 12.25 87.57
CA GLU A 100 15.84 11.81 86.41
C GLU A 100 14.98 10.95 85.46
N VAL A 101 14.24 9.98 86.01
CA VAL A 101 13.29 9.15 85.24
C VAL A 101 12.19 10.01 84.61
N ARG A 102 11.70 11.04 85.31
CA ARG A 102 10.68 11.96 84.78
C ARG A 102 11.19 12.74 83.57
N THR A 103 12.43 13.21 83.63
CA THR A 103 13.11 13.93 82.52
C THR A 103 13.32 13.00 81.33
N LEU A 104 13.89 11.81 81.55
CA LEU A 104 14.08 10.80 80.50
C LEU A 104 12.76 10.40 79.84
N ALA A 105 11.69 10.25 80.61
CA ALA A 105 10.36 9.95 80.08
C ALA A 105 9.81 11.10 79.23
N ALA A 106 10.04 12.36 79.61
CA ALA A 106 9.63 13.52 78.83
C ALA A 106 10.39 13.61 77.49
N GLU A 107 11.71 13.37 77.52
CA GLU A 107 12.56 13.33 76.31
C GLU A 107 12.15 12.18 75.39
N ALA A 108 11.98 10.96 75.91
CA ALA A 108 11.51 9.82 75.12
C ALA A 108 10.14 10.10 74.46
N GLY A 109 9.23 10.77 75.18
CA GLY A 109 7.93 11.16 74.65
C GLY A 109 7.99 12.29 73.60
N LYS A 110 9.03 13.13 73.64
CA LYS A 110 9.31 14.13 72.59
C LYS A 110 9.86 13.44 71.34
N SER A 111 10.89 12.61 71.47
CA SER A 111 11.49 11.88 70.34
C SER A 111 10.48 10.96 69.65
N ALA A 112 9.58 10.31 70.41
CA ALA A 112 8.53 9.48 69.83
C ALA A 112 7.52 10.28 69.00
N ARG A 113 7.26 11.54 69.34
CA ARG A 113 6.40 12.44 68.55
C ARG A 113 7.09 12.91 67.27
N GLU A 114 8.38 13.27 67.36
CA GLU A 114 9.19 13.63 66.19
C GLU A 114 9.27 12.47 65.18
N VAL A 115 9.43 11.23 65.65
CA VAL A 115 9.37 10.04 64.79
C VAL A 115 7.99 9.89 64.13
N ALA A 116 6.89 10.15 64.86
CA ALA A 116 5.55 10.05 64.30
C ALA A 116 5.29 11.09 63.20
N GLU A 117 5.82 12.31 63.36
CA GLU A 117 5.77 13.37 62.34
C GLU A 117 6.57 12.96 61.09
N LEU A 118 7.81 12.50 61.27
CA LEU A 118 8.64 12.01 60.16
C LEU A 118 7.97 10.86 59.40
N VAL A 119 7.34 9.92 60.09
CA VAL A 119 6.59 8.81 59.49
C VAL A 119 5.38 9.32 58.69
N SER A 120 4.68 10.34 59.18
CA SER A 120 3.56 10.97 58.47
C SER A 120 4.01 11.61 57.16
N ASP A 121 5.13 12.33 57.18
CA ASP A 121 5.71 12.94 55.98
C ASP A 121 6.17 11.88 54.98
N LEU A 122 6.83 10.83 55.48
CA LEU A 122 7.29 9.69 54.67
C LEU A 122 6.09 9.00 53.99
N ARG A 123 4.97 8.81 54.70
CA ARG A 123 3.74 8.25 54.13
C ARG A 123 3.19 9.10 52.99
N THR A 124 3.20 10.42 53.14
CA THR A 124 2.78 11.34 52.07
C THR A 124 3.63 11.17 50.80
N GLY A 125 4.94 10.99 50.97
CA GLY A 125 5.87 10.68 49.87
C GLY A 125 5.60 9.33 49.21
N ILE A 126 5.32 8.29 50.01
CA ILE A 126 4.94 6.96 49.53
C ILE A 126 3.65 7.02 48.70
N ASP A 127 2.62 7.73 49.19
CA ASP A 127 1.35 7.87 48.48
C ASP A 127 1.52 8.61 47.15
N ALA A 128 2.38 9.63 47.11
CA ALA A 128 2.72 10.33 45.87
C ALA A 128 3.45 9.40 44.88
N ALA A 129 4.40 8.61 45.35
CA ALA A 129 5.10 7.62 44.53
C ALA A 129 4.13 6.54 43.99
N ALA A 130 3.21 6.05 44.82
CA ALA A 130 2.20 5.07 44.41
C ALA A 130 1.29 5.60 43.27
N ARG A 131 0.82 6.85 43.39
CA ARG A 131 0.04 7.52 42.33
C ARG A 131 0.85 7.69 41.04
N ALA A 132 2.13 8.07 41.16
CA ALA A 132 3.01 8.20 40.00
C ALA A 132 3.23 6.86 39.30
N MET A 133 3.39 5.76 40.04
CA MET A 133 3.50 4.40 39.47
C MET A 133 2.21 3.96 38.78
N GLN A 134 1.04 4.19 39.37
CA GLN A 134 -0.25 3.91 38.71
C GLN A 134 -0.41 4.68 37.39
N SER A 135 -0.06 5.97 37.39
CA SER A 135 -0.06 6.78 36.17
C SER A 135 0.94 6.25 35.14
N GLY A 136 2.13 5.85 35.58
CA GLY A 136 3.16 5.23 34.73
C GLY A 136 2.67 3.95 34.08
N GLU A 137 2.00 3.07 34.82
CA GLU A 137 1.43 1.83 34.31
C GLU A 137 0.37 2.11 33.21
N GLY A 138 -0.50 3.10 33.44
CA GLY A 138 -1.47 3.54 32.43
C GLY A 138 -0.79 4.00 31.15
N LYS A 139 0.23 4.86 31.25
CA LYS A 139 1.00 5.34 30.09
C LYS A 139 1.69 4.21 29.32
N VAL A 140 2.28 3.24 30.02
CA VAL A 140 2.92 2.08 29.37
C VAL A 140 1.87 1.27 28.58
N ARG A 141 0.67 1.10 29.14
CA ARG A 141 -0.44 0.41 28.46
C ARG A 141 -0.89 1.14 27.20
N ASP A 142 -1.07 2.46 27.29
CA ASP A 142 -1.49 3.28 26.16
C ASP A 142 -0.44 3.25 25.03
N ILE A 143 0.84 3.41 25.36
CA ILE A 143 1.93 3.31 24.37
C ILE A 143 1.98 1.90 23.77
N GLY A 144 1.72 0.87 24.57
CA GLY A 144 1.61 -0.51 24.09
C GLY A 144 0.51 -0.69 23.04
N ALA A 145 -0.65 -0.05 23.21
CA ALA A 145 -1.73 -0.07 22.24
C ALA A 145 -1.33 0.64 20.93
N VAL A 146 -0.73 1.82 21.02
CA VAL A 146 -0.21 2.57 19.86
C VAL A 146 0.85 1.78 19.10
N ALA A 147 1.72 1.06 19.80
CA ALA A 147 2.72 0.21 19.16
C ALA A 147 2.08 -0.97 18.40
N ALA A 148 1.00 -1.55 18.93
CA ALA A 148 0.25 -2.60 18.23
C ALA A 148 -0.47 -2.07 16.98
N GLU A 149 -1.07 -0.87 17.05
CA GLU A 149 -1.66 -0.20 15.89
C GLU A 149 -0.60 0.10 14.80
N ALA A 150 0.59 0.54 15.21
CA ALA A 150 1.69 0.79 14.29
C ALA A 150 2.19 -0.49 13.60
N ASP A 151 2.26 -1.63 14.29
CA ASP A 151 2.61 -2.92 13.66
C ASP A 151 1.54 -3.35 12.65
N GLY A 152 0.26 -3.19 12.99
CA GLY A 152 -0.87 -3.44 12.08
C GLY A 152 -0.78 -2.59 10.81
N ALA A 153 -0.58 -1.28 10.94
CA ALA A 153 -0.44 -0.36 9.81
C ALA A 153 0.78 -0.72 8.92
N LEU A 154 1.90 -1.13 9.53
CA LEU A 154 3.07 -1.57 8.78
C LEU A 154 2.84 -2.90 8.06
N GLN A 155 2.03 -3.80 8.62
CA GLN A 155 1.63 -5.03 7.96
C GLN A 155 0.71 -4.76 6.76
N GLU A 156 -0.25 -3.84 6.88
CA GLU A 156 -1.07 -3.39 5.75
C GLU A 156 -0.23 -2.75 4.64
N LEU A 157 0.74 -1.91 5.01
CA LEU A 157 1.70 -1.33 4.06
C LEU A 157 2.50 -2.42 3.33
N HIS A 158 2.97 -3.44 4.05
CA HIS A 158 3.70 -4.56 3.44
C HIS A 158 2.83 -5.27 2.39
N GLN A 159 1.58 -5.60 2.73
CA GLN A 159 0.65 -6.24 1.79
C GLN A 159 0.33 -5.35 0.59
N GLY A 160 0.12 -4.04 0.81
CA GLY A 160 -0.13 -3.08 -0.26
C GLY A 160 1.03 -2.99 -1.24
N VAL A 161 2.28 -2.99 -0.75
CA VAL A 161 3.46 -2.94 -1.62
C VAL A 161 3.66 -4.25 -2.39
N GLN A 162 3.36 -5.40 -1.79
CA GLN A 162 3.36 -6.69 -2.51
C GLN A 162 2.38 -6.67 -3.68
N LEU A 163 1.15 -6.20 -3.45
CA LEU A 163 0.13 -6.08 -4.49
C LEU A 163 0.58 -5.14 -5.63
N ILE A 164 1.25 -4.03 -5.31
CA ILE A 164 1.84 -3.14 -6.32
C ILE A 164 2.89 -3.89 -7.15
N GLY A 165 3.74 -4.69 -6.51
CA GLY A 165 4.73 -5.53 -7.20
C GLY A 165 4.09 -6.48 -8.21
N ASP A 166 3.02 -7.17 -7.80
CA ASP A 166 2.27 -8.08 -8.66
C ASP A 166 1.62 -7.35 -9.85
N LEU A 167 1.04 -6.17 -9.59
CA LEU A 167 0.42 -5.35 -10.63
C LEU A 167 1.43 -4.84 -11.66
N VAL A 168 2.64 -4.47 -11.22
CA VAL A 168 3.74 -4.08 -12.11
C VAL A 168 4.14 -5.24 -13.01
N ASN A 169 4.28 -6.45 -12.44
CA ASN A 169 4.61 -7.65 -13.21
C ASN A 169 3.54 -7.98 -14.25
N ALA A 170 2.26 -7.94 -13.85
CA ALA A 170 1.14 -8.17 -14.77
C ALA A 170 1.10 -7.13 -15.89
N THR A 171 1.32 -5.86 -15.57
CA THR A 171 1.34 -4.75 -16.54
C THR A 171 2.49 -4.90 -17.55
N ALA A 172 3.66 -5.35 -17.08
CA ALA A 172 4.81 -5.62 -17.95
C ALA A 172 4.51 -6.74 -18.94
N GLU A 173 3.82 -7.81 -18.51
CA GLU A 173 3.42 -8.92 -19.38
C GLU A 173 2.43 -8.46 -20.47
N VAL A 174 1.38 -7.74 -20.07
CA VAL A 174 0.39 -7.18 -21.01
C VAL A 174 1.06 -6.27 -22.03
N SER A 175 1.99 -5.41 -21.58
CA SER A 175 2.73 -4.50 -22.46
C SER A 175 3.57 -5.27 -23.49
N ARG A 176 4.20 -6.38 -23.09
CA ARG A 176 4.99 -7.23 -24.00
C ARG A 176 4.09 -7.88 -25.04
N SER A 177 2.95 -8.44 -24.64
CA SER A 177 1.98 -9.02 -25.56
C SER A 177 1.45 -7.99 -26.56
N GLN A 178 1.15 -6.77 -26.10
CA GLN A 178 0.66 -5.69 -26.96
C GLN A 178 1.71 -5.25 -27.98
N ALA A 179 2.99 -5.16 -27.60
CA ALA A 179 4.06 -4.85 -28.53
C ALA A 179 4.18 -5.90 -29.65
N GLN A 180 4.04 -7.20 -29.32
CA GLN A 180 4.03 -8.28 -30.31
C GLN A 180 2.82 -8.17 -31.27
N ARG A 181 1.64 -7.86 -30.75
CA ARG A 181 0.42 -7.66 -31.56
C ARG A 181 0.56 -6.47 -32.52
N LEU A 182 1.13 -5.36 -32.05
CA LEU A 182 1.38 -4.18 -32.88
C LEU A 182 2.38 -4.48 -34.00
N ALA A 183 3.43 -5.27 -33.72
CA ALA A 183 4.37 -5.70 -34.75
C ALA A 183 3.69 -6.55 -35.83
N SER A 184 2.84 -7.51 -35.43
CA SER A 184 2.06 -8.32 -36.37
C SER A 184 1.04 -7.50 -37.18
N LEU A 185 0.41 -6.50 -36.56
CA LEU A 185 -0.48 -5.57 -37.24
C LEU A 185 0.26 -4.73 -38.29
N ALA A 186 1.45 -4.22 -37.95
CA ALA A 186 2.29 -3.48 -38.88
C ALA A 186 2.66 -4.32 -40.11
N GLN A 187 3.02 -5.59 -39.92
CA GLN A 187 3.28 -6.53 -41.02
C GLN A 187 2.02 -6.77 -41.87
N SER A 188 0.87 -6.94 -41.23
CA SER A 188 -0.41 -7.12 -41.93
C SER A 188 -0.77 -5.89 -42.78
N LEU A 189 -0.53 -4.68 -42.27
CA LEU A 189 -0.75 -3.44 -43.01
C LEU A 189 0.21 -3.30 -44.20
N GLN A 190 1.47 -3.72 -44.06
CA GLN A 190 2.41 -3.78 -45.20
C GLN A 190 1.90 -4.74 -46.29
N GLN A 191 1.37 -5.90 -45.90
CA GLN A 191 0.79 -6.85 -46.84
C GLN A 191 -0.46 -6.27 -47.55
N VAL A 192 -1.36 -5.61 -46.82
CA VAL A 192 -2.53 -4.93 -47.40
C VAL A 192 -2.12 -3.84 -48.38
N ALA A 193 -1.10 -3.05 -48.06
CA ALA A 193 -0.56 -2.01 -48.94
C ALA A 193 0.00 -2.63 -50.24
N ALA A 194 0.77 -3.72 -50.13
CA ALA A 194 1.30 -4.44 -51.29
C ALA A 194 0.19 -5.04 -52.18
N THR A 195 -0.82 -5.68 -51.58
CA THR A 195 -1.96 -6.24 -52.32
C THR A 195 -2.79 -5.13 -52.99
N SER A 196 -2.98 -4.00 -52.32
CA SER A 196 -3.67 -2.83 -52.90
C SER A 196 -2.94 -2.28 -54.11
N ALA A 197 -1.60 -2.18 -54.03
CA ALA A 197 -0.77 -1.73 -55.14
C ALA A 197 -0.86 -2.68 -56.35
N ALA A 198 -0.73 -3.99 -56.13
CA ALA A 198 -0.85 -5.00 -57.19
C ALA A 198 -2.26 -5.04 -57.82
N SER A 199 -3.30 -4.82 -57.02
CA SER A 199 -4.68 -4.74 -57.51
C SER A 199 -4.90 -3.51 -58.40
N SER A 200 -4.33 -2.36 -58.01
CA SER A 200 -4.37 -1.13 -58.81
C SER A 200 -3.65 -1.31 -60.15
N GLU A 201 -2.47 -1.94 -60.14
CA GLU A 201 -1.73 -2.27 -61.36
C GLU A 201 -2.52 -3.21 -62.28
N SER A 202 -3.13 -4.26 -61.71
CA SER A 202 -3.97 -5.20 -62.44
C SER A 202 -5.20 -4.53 -63.06
N ALA A 203 -5.85 -3.62 -62.32
CA ALA A 203 -6.99 -2.85 -62.81
C ALA A 203 -6.60 -1.92 -63.97
N ASN A 204 -5.45 -1.25 -63.89
CA ASN A 204 -4.91 -0.44 -64.98
C ASN A 204 -4.61 -1.30 -66.21
N GLY A 205 -4.01 -2.48 -66.03
CA GLY A 205 -3.78 -3.44 -67.11
C GLY A 205 -5.07 -3.89 -67.78
N ALA A 206 -6.09 -4.25 -66.99
CA ALA A 206 -7.40 -4.65 -67.50
C ALA A 206 -8.10 -3.52 -68.27
N ALA A 207 -8.01 -2.27 -67.78
CA ALA A 207 -8.53 -1.10 -68.48
C ALA A 207 -7.83 -0.88 -69.83
N ALA A 208 -6.50 -1.02 -69.89
CA ALA A 208 -5.74 -0.92 -71.13
C ALA A 208 -6.10 -2.03 -72.14
N SER A 209 -6.24 -3.27 -71.68
CA SER A 209 -6.68 -4.40 -72.52
C SER A 209 -8.11 -4.18 -73.04
N THR A 210 -9.01 -3.69 -72.18
CA THR A 210 -10.39 -3.34 -72.58
C THR A 210 -10.38 -2.26 -73.66
N GLN A 211 -9.55 -1.23 -73.51
CA GLN A 211 -9.43 -0.17 -74.51
C GLN A 211 -8.89 -0.70 -75.85
N ALA A 212 -7.89 -1.57 -75.83
CA ALA A 212 -7.37 -2.21 -77.05
C ALA A 212 -8.45 -3.07 -77.73
N GLN A 213 -9.26 -3.78 -76.95
CA GLN A 213 -10.36 -4.59 -77.45
C GLN A 213 -11.45 -3.73 -78.11
N ILE A 214 -11.81 -2.58 -77.51
CA ILE A 214 -12.75 -1.61 -78.11
C ILE A 214 -12.24 -1.14 -79.48
N THR A 215 -10.94 -0.79 -79.59
CA THR A 215 -10.34 -0.39 -80.87
C THR A 215 -10.43 -1.51 -81.92
N SER A 216 -10.06 -2.73 -81.54
CA SER A 216 -10.12 -3.89 -82.45
C SER A 216 -11.56 -4.20 -82.89
N MET A 217 -12.55 -4.06 -82.00
CA MET A 217 -13.97 -4.18 -82.38
C MET A 217 -14.41 -3.08 -83.36
N GLY A 218 -13.87 -1.85 -83.21
CA GLY A 218 -14.04 -0.78 -84.18
C GLY A 218 -13.52 -1.16 -85.56
N ASP A 219 -12.28 -1.67 -85.64
CA ASP A 219 -11.67 -2.14 -86.88
C ASP A 219 -12.46 -3.30 -87.52
N LEU A 220 -12.93 -4.26 -86.70
CA LEU A 220 -13.81 -5.34 -87.16
C LEU A 220 -15.13 -4.82 -87.73
N THR A 221 -15.68 -3.77 -87.14
CA THR A 221 -16.90 -3.13 -87.65
C THR A 221 -16.64 -2.48 -89.01
N VAL A 222 -15.54 -1.74 -89.15
CA VAL A 222 -15.14 -1.11 -90.42
C VAL A 222 -14.90 -2.15 -91.52
N THR A 223 -14.14 -3.20 -91.22
CA THR A 223 -13.87 -4.29 -92.17
C THR A 223 -15.14 -5.05 -92.55
N SER A 224 -16.06 -5.27 -91.60
CA SER A 224 -17.38 -5.86 -91.88
C SER A 224 -18.22 -4.99 -92.81
N GLN A 225 -18.21 -3.66 -92.64
CA GLN A 225 -18.86 -2.72 -93.54
C GLN A 225 -18.23 -2.75 -94.94
N GLN A 226 -16.90 -2.81 -95.03
CA GLN A 226 -16.19 -2.93 -96.31
C GLN A 226 -16.54 -4.24 -97.02
N LEU A 227 -16.57 -5.36 -96.29
CA LEU A 227 -16.99 -6.67 -96.83
C LEU A 227 -18.44 -6.63 -97.34
N ALA A 228 -19.36 -6.01 -96.59
CA ALA A 228 -20.75 -5.83 -97.01
C ALA A 228 -20.84 -4.98 -98.30
N GLN A 229 -20.07 -3.89 -98.40
CA GLN A 229 -19.98 -3.10 -99.63
C GLN A 229 -19.39 -3.90 -100.80
N LEU A 230 -18.34 -4.70 -100.56
CA LEU A 230 -17.73 -5.55 -101.59
C LEU A 230 -18.72 -6.59 -102.10
N ALA A 231 -19.46 -7.24 -101.19
CA ALA A 231 -20.50 -8.20 -101.52
C ALA A 231 -21.62 -7.54 -102.35
N GLU A 232 -22.04 -6.33 -102.02
CA GLU A 232 -23.03 -5.58 -102.81
C GLU A 232 -22.50 -5.23 -104.20
N ARG A 233 -21.23 -4.80 -104.30
CA ARG A 233 -20.59 -4.53 -105.60
C ARG A 233 -20.50 -5.79 -106.45
N LEU A 234 -20.09 -6.92 -105.87
CA LEU A 234 -20.08 -8.23 -106.54
C LEU A 234 -21.47 -8.62 -107.03
N ARG A 235 -22.50 -8.49 -106.17
CA ARG A 235 -23.91 -8.72 -106.54
C ARG A 235 -24.33 -7.85 -107.73
N SER A 236 -23.98 -6.56 -107.72
CA SER A 236 -24.27 -5.64 -108.82
C SER A 236 -23.57 -6.03 -110.13
N SER A 237 -22.32 -6.53 -110.07
CA SER A 237 -21.57 -6.95 -111.25
C SER A 237 -22.12 -8.24 -111.84
N ILE A 238 -22.51 -9.21 -110.99
CA ILE A 238 -23.21 -10.42 -111.44
C ILE A 238 -24.55 -10.06 -112.10
N ALA A 239 -25.31 -9.14 -111.50
CA ALA A 239 -26.57 -8.66 -112.09
C ALA A 239 -26.34 -8.03 -113.48
N ARG A 240 -25.34 -7.15 -113.65
CA ARG A 240 -24.99 -6.57 -114.96
C ARG A 240 -24.58 -7.65 -115.98
N PHE A 241 -23.75 -8.61 -115.59
CA PHE A 241 -23.32 -9.70 -116.47
C PHE A 241 -24.51 -10.61 -116.87
N SER A 242 -25.47 -10.81 -115.96
CA SER A 242 -26.70 -11.55 -116.24
C SER A 242 -27.63 -10.81 -117.23
N VAL A 243 -27.61 -9.48 -117.23
CA VAL A 243 -28.34 -8.66 -118.23
C VAL A 243 -27.63 -8.70 -119.58
N LEU A 244 -26.31 -8.53 -119.61
CA LEU A 244 -25.53 -8.63 -120.84
C LEU A 244 -25.61 -10.01 -121.49
N SER A 245 -25.61 -11.09 -120.70
CA SER A 245 -25.81 -12.45 -121.22
C SER A 245 -27.24 -12.68 -121.72
N ARG A 246 -28.27 -12.08 -121.09
CA ARG A 246 -29.64 -12.07 -121.63
C ARG A 246 -29.74 -11.27 -122.92
N GLU A 247 -29.09 -10.12 -123.00
CA GLU A 247 -29.03 -9.29 -124.22
C GLU A 247 -28.28 -10.03 -125.35
N HIS A 248 -27.20 -10.74 -125.04
CA HIS A 248 -26.48 -11.57 -125.99
C HIS A 248 -27.31 -12.77 -126.47
N GLN A 249 -28.01 -13.48 -125.58
CA GLN A 249 -28.95 -14.54 -125.98
C GLN A 249 -30.11 -14.00 -126.84
N THR A 250 -30.59 -12.78 -126.59
CA THR A 250 -31.59 -12.14 -127.47
C THR A 250 -31.00 -11.65 -128.80
N ALA A 251 -29.71 -11.31 -128.84
CA ALA A 251 -29.01 -10.92 -130.05
C ALA A 251 -28.65 -12.13 -130.93
N GLU A 252 -28.18 -13.24 -130.35
CA GLU A 252 -27.97 -14.52 -131.05
C GLU A 252 -29.30 -15.05 -131.63
N ARG A 253 -30.39 -15.02 -130.85
CA ARG A 253 -31.72 -15.38 -131.38
C ARG A 253 -32.20 -14.48 -132.53
N ARG A 254 -31.77 -13.22 -132.58
CA ARG A 254 -32.07 -12.30 -133.70
C ARG A 254 -31.16 -12.52 -134.91
N ALA A 255 -29.93 -12.96 -134.69
CA ALA A 255 -29.01 -13.31 -135.77
C ALA A 255 -29.42 -14.63 -136.44
N ASP A 256 -29.80 -15.64 -135.65
CA ASP A 256 -30.33 -16.91 -136.17
C ASP A 256 -31.66 -16.72 -136.92
N ALA A 257 -32.54 -15.83 -136.45
CA ALA A 257 -33.81 -15.51 -137.12
C ALA A 257 -33.68 -14.64 -138.39
N ALA A 258 -32.47 -14.13 -138.69
CA ALA A 258 -32.18 -13.37 -139.91
C ALA A 258 -31.40 -14.19 -140.96
N ALA A 259 -31.05 -15.44 -140.64
CA ALA A 259 -30.33 -16.37 -141.51
C ALA A 259 -31.23 -17.47 -142.13
N ASP A 260 -32.52 -17.51 -141.79
CA ASP A 260 -33.60 -18.29 -142.42
C ASP A 260 -34.55 -17.37 -143.22
#